data_AF-A0A0J0ZSN0-F1
#
_entry.id   AF-A0A0J0ZSN0-F1
#
_cell.length_a   1.000
_cell.length_b   1.000
_cell.length_c   1.000
_cell.angle_alpha   90.00
_cell.angle_beta   90.00
_cell.angle_gamma   90.00
#
_symmetry.space_group_name_H-M   'P 1'
#
loop_
_entity.id
_entity.type
_entity.pdbx_description
1 polymer ?
#
loop_
_entity_poly.entity_id
_entity_poly.type
_entity_poly.pdbx_seq_one_letter_code
_entity_poly.pdbx_strand_id
1 'polypeptide(L)' 'MSEKAFKDLKIRFYMAIGIANATQEDFYPLSEFIDEDDWNAMDELQKETFISDCANDWSQNYLDLGGWVE' A
#
# COMPACT_ATOMS: atom_id res chain seq x y z
N MET A 1 0.61 -24.71 5.87
CA MET A 1 0.62 -23.72 4.77
C MET A 1 2.07 -23.35 4.53
N SER A 2 2.54 -23.30 3.28
CA SER A 2 3.92 -22.90 3.00
C SER A 2 4.08 -21.44 3.40
N GLU A 3 4.89 -21.18 4.42
CA GLU A 3 5.32 -19.82 4.78
C GLU A 3 6.00 -19.24 3.54
N LYS A 4 5.44 -18.18 2.96
CA LYS A 4 6.11 -17.49 1.85
C LYS A 4 7.35 -16.82 2.43
N ALA A 5 8.50 -17.02 1.81
CA ALA A 5 9.71 -16.31 2.22
C ALA A 5 9.50 -14.80 2.03
N PHE A 6 10.02 -13.97 2.94
CA PHE A 6 9.81 -12.52 2.93
C PHE A 6 10.14 -11.88 1.58
N LYS A 7 11.24 -12.33 0.95
CA LYS A 7 11.66 -11.91 -0.40
C LYS A 7 10.61 -12.08 -1.51
N ASP A 8 9.65 -12.96 -1.31
CA ASP A 8 8.59 -13.26 -2.27
C ASP A 8 7.29 -12.47 -1.96
N LEU A 9 7.26 -11.73 -0.85
CA LEU A 9 6.13 -10.89 -0.47
C LEU A 9 6.10 -9.62 -1.31
N LYS A 10 4.88 -9.26 -1.72
CA LYS A 10 4.58 -8.05 -2.46
C LYS A 10 3.47 -7.30 -1.77
N ILE A 11 3.57 -5.99 -1.75
CA ILE A 11 2.47 -5.11 -1.40
C ILE A 11 1.75 -4.70 -2.68
N ARG A 12 0.41 -4.74 -2.64
CA ARG A 12 -0.46 -4.34 -3.74
C ARG A 12 -1.31 -3.19 -3.28
N PHE A 13 -1.19 -2.06 -3.94
CA PHE A 13 -2.05 -0.92 -3.70
C PHE A 13 -3.11 -0.83 -4.79
N TYR A 14 -4.31 -0.43 -4.37
CA TYR A 14 -5.44 -0.25 -5.26
C TYR A 14 -6.21 0.99 -4.83
N MET A 15 -6.50 1.86 -5.79
CA MET A 15 -7.30 3.06 -5.60
C MET A 15 -8.41 3.11 -6.65
N ALA A 16 -9.59 3.55 -6.23
CA ALA A 16 -10.71 3.87 -7.11
C ALA A 16 -11.40 5.15 -6.62
N ILE A 17 -11.80 6.02 -7.55
CA ILE A 17 -12.44 7.31 -7.23
C ILE A 17 -13.95 7.32 -7.56
N GLY A 18 -14.60 6.15 -7.56
CA GLY A 18 -16.04 6.03 -7.79
C GLY A 18 -16.50 6.27 -9.23
N ILE A 19 -15.57 6.35 -10.20
CA ILE A 19 -15.85 6.46 -11.63
C ILE A 19 -15.44 5.14 -12.31
N ALA A 20 -16.28 4.63 -13.23
CA ALA A 20 -15.98 3.42 -13.97
C ALA A 20 -14.65 3.56 -14.74
N ASN A 21 -13.78 2.55 -14.63
CA ASN A 21 -12.44 2.51 -15.20
C ASN A 21 -11.45 3.58 -14.68
N ALA A 22 -11.80 4.35 -13.64
CA ALA A 22 -10.88 5.25 -12.94
C ALA A 22 -10.28 4.55 -11.72
N THR A 23 -9.45 3.54 -12.01
CA THR A 23 -8.73 2.75 -11.01
C THR A 23 -7.24 2.84 -11.25
N GLN A 24 -6.47 2.95 -10.18
CA GLN A 24 -5.02 2.82 -10.19
C GLN A 24 -4.63 1.60 -9.37
N GLU A 25 -3.67 0.84 -9.87
CA GLU A 25 -3.18 -0.35 -9.19
C GLU A 25 -1.70 -0.53 -9.44
N ASP A 26 -0.92 -0.64 -8.37
CA ASP A 26 0.52 -0.84 -8.43
C ASP A 26 0.96 -1.98 -7.51
N PHE A 27 2.11 -2.56 -7.84
CA PHE A 27 2.71 -3.68 -7.13
C PHE A 27 4.18 -3.44 -6.90
N TYR A 28 4.62 -3.68 -5.67
CA TYR A 28 6.00 -3.51 -5.28
C TYR A 28 6.45 -4.69 -4.40
N PRO A 29 7.73 -5.08 -4.42
CA PRO A 29 8.32 -5.91 -3.38
C PRO A 29 8.10 -5.27 -2.00
N LEU A 30 7.69 -6.06 -1.00
CA LEU A 30 7.51 -5.53 0.36
C LEU A 30 8.83 -4.97 0.94
N SER A 31 9.97 -5.52 0.50
CA SER A 31 11.31 -5.08 0.86
C SER A 31 11.67 -3.66 0.43
N GLU A 32 10.85 -3.00 -0.41
CA GLU A 32 11.06 -1.58 -0.74
C GLU A 32 10.55 -0.64 0.37
N PHE A 33 9.75 -1.15 1.32
CA PHE A 33 9.10 -0.36 2.37
C PHE A 33 9.57 -0.72 3.78
N ILE A 34 9.99 -1.97 4.00
CA ILE A 34 10.36 -2.48 5.32
C ILE A 34 11.34 -3.65 5.19
N ASP A 35 12.23 -3.80 6.16
CA ASP A 35 13.15 -4.93 6.24
C ASP A 35 12.49 -6.17 6.85
N GLU A 36 13.04 -7.35 6.56
CA GLU A 36 12.48 -8.64 7.02
C GLU A 36 12.39 -8.73 8.55
N ASP A 37 13.42 -8.26 9.25
CA ASP A 37 13.49 -8.31 10.72
C ASP A 37 12.39 -7.45 11.36
N ASP A 38 12.19 -6.23 10.85
CA ASP A 38 11.16 -5.32 11.34
C ASP A 38 9.76 -5.85 11.03
N TRP A 39 9.56 -6.40 9.83
CA TRP A 39 8.29 -7.03 9.46
C TRP A 39 7.97 -8.23 10.36
N ASN A 40 8.96 -9.07 10.65
CA ASN A 40 8.77 -10.25 11.48
C ASN A 40 8.58 -9.89 12.97
N ALA A 41 9.07 -8.73 13.41
CA ALA A 41 8.85 -8.22 14.77
C ALA A 41 7.43 -7.65 14.98
N MET A 42 6.72 -7.29 13.91
CA MET A 42 5.35 -6.75 13.98
C MET A 42 4.30 -7.84 14.18
N ASP A 43 3.34 -7.57 15.08
CA ASP A 43 2.09 -8.32 15.17
C ASP A 43 1.14 -8.00 13.98
N GLU A 44 0.00 -8.70 13.90
CA GLU A 44 -0.95 -8.55 12.80
C GLU A 44 -1.54 -7.13 12.73
N LEU A 45 -1.85 -6.51 13.88
CA LEU A 45 -2.43 -5.16 13.92
C LEU A 45 -1.42 -4.11 13.46
N GLN A 46 -0.15 -4.27 13.87
CA GLN A 46 0.94 -3.40 13.44
C GLN A 46 1.17 -3.54 11.93
N LYS A 47 1.12 -4.76 11.38
CA LYS A 47 1.21 -4.99 9.93
C LYS A 47 0.06 -4.35 9.15
N GLU A 48 -1.16 -4.48 9.64
CA GLU A 48 -2.33 -3.83 9.02
C GLU A 48 -2.20 -2.31 9.04
N THR A 49 -1.77 -1.74 10.17
CA THR A 49 -1.54 -0.29 10.32
C THR A 49 -0.45 0.18 9.36
N PHE A 50 0.69 -0.51 9.31
CA PHE A 50 1.80 -0.22 8.40
C PHE A 50 1.34 -0.24 6.93
N ILE A 51 0.62 -1.29 6.50
CA ILE A 51 0.10 -1.40 5.13
C ILE A 51 -0.86 -0.25 4.82
N SER A 52 -1.73 0.12 5.77
CA SER A 52 -2.67 1.24 5.62
C SER A 52 -1.94 2.58 5.44
N ASP A 53 -0.89 2.82 6.23
CA ASP A 53 -0.08 4.03 6.13
C ASP A 53 0.65 4.10 4.78
N CYS A 54 1.28 3.00 4.34
CA CYS A 54 1.89 2.93 3.01
C CYS A 54 0.88 3.17 1.88
N ALA A 55 -0.34 2.63 1.99
CA ALA A 55 -1.39 2.83 0.99
C ALA A 55 -1.85 4.29 0.95
N ASN A 56 -1.99 4.94 2.12
CA ASN A 56 -2.34 6.35 2.20
C ASN A 56 -1.27 7.22 1.53
N ASP A 57 0.01 7.01 1.87
CA ASP A 57 1.13 7.75 1.29
C ASP A 57 1.25 7.53 -0.23
N TRP A 58 1.13 6.28 -0.68
CA TRP A 58 1.11 5.94 -2.10
C TRP A 58 -0.01 6.67 -2.85
N SER A 59 -1.22 6.73 -2.27
CA SER A 59 -2.39 7.35 -2.92
C SER A 59 -2.23 8.85 -3.16
N GLN A 60 -1.45 9.55 -2.33
CA GLN A 60 -1.20 10.99 -2.49
C GLN A 60 -0.44 11.32 -3.78
N ASN A 61 0.28 10.36 -4.37
CA ASN A 61 0.95 10.55 -5.66
C ASN A 61 -0.02 10.64 -6.85
N TYR A 62 -1.28 10.24 -6.65
CA TYR A 62 -2.31 10.18 -7.69
C TYR A 62 -3.50 11.11 -7.44
N LEU A 63 -3.69 11.55 -6.19
CA LEU A 63 -4.77 12.44 -5.81
C LEU A 63 -4.43 13.90 -6.20
N ASP A 64 -4.90 14.32 -7.37
CA ASP A 64 -4.94 15.74 -7.77
C ASP A 64 -6.32 16.33 -7.42
N LEU A 65 -6.44 16.86 -6.21
CA LEU A 65 -7.69 17.44 -5.69
C LEU A 65 -7.62 18.96 -5.73
N GLY A 66 -8.67 19.59 -6.29
CA GLY A 66 -8.80 21.04 -6.35
C GLY A 66 -10.25 21.50 -6.22
N GLY A 67 -10.44 22.78 -5.91
CA GLY A 67 -11.74 23.44 -5.88
C GLY A 67 -11.57 24.93 -6.08
N TRP A 68 -12.52 25.57 -6.77
CA TRP A 68 -12.55 27.02 -6.96
C TRP A 68 -13.95 27.57 -6.70
N VAL A 69 -14.02 28.86 -6.37
CA VAL A 69 -15.25 29.63 -6.18
C VAL A 69 -15.26 30.74 -7.22
N GLU A 70 -16.43 30.99 -7.81
CA GLU A 70 -16.68 32.06 -8.78
C GLU A 70 -17.43 33.24 -8.14
#